data_AF-A0A538BHB8-F1
#
_entry.id   AF-A0A538BHB8-F1
#
_cell.length_a   1.000
_cell.length_b   1.000
_cell.length_c   1.000
_cell.angle_alpha   90.00
_cell.angle_beta   90.00
_cell.angle_gamma   90.00
#
_symmetry.space_group_name_H-M   'P 1'
#
loop_
_entity.id
_entity.type
_entity.pdbx_description
1 polymer ?
#
loop_
_entity_poly.entity_id
_entity_poly.type
_entity_poly.pdbx_seq_one_letter_code
_entity_poly.pdbx_strand_id
1 'polypeptide(L)'
;MSGAQTNGGGPVAPVAGLLGRLAGGDWQTELDAALAAVGLALRVDRCYVFQNLRGPDGRLWMDLRGEWDASDIRPIFEDPKNHLHPYFPDFQRWIDVMGDAREITGPVREFEDAARHALEAEGTVATWQVPVLVGGEWWGFVGIDVCSERPLQRSHGDVVRAVAASLSASATRQRADEDARLREDLYRSMIERGPAITYIDGIEESAPTIYVSPQVTELLGYTPEEWIEDPEMWPRLVHPDDRARALAENARHNETGEPFRLEYRMFAKDGHVVWVHDEAMMVRDERGMPRYSHGVIVRAVAASLSASATRQRADEDARLREDLYRSMIERGPAITYIDGIEESAPTIYVSPQVTELLGYTPEEWIEDPEMWPRLVHPDDRARALAENARHNETGEPFRLEYRMFAKDGHVVWVHDEAMMVRDERGMPRYSHGVIMDISDRKRTEEQAAFQAYHDELTGLPSRAMFEELLELSVARARRHDGSVAVLSVDLNEFRLVNDSLGHQA
;
A
#
# COMPACT_ATOMS: atom_id res chain seq x y z
N MET A 1 -1.91 59.44 23.19
CA MET A 1 -2.93 58.61 22.50
C MET A 1 -2.44 58.45 21.06
N SER A 2 -1.49 57.57 20.76
CA SER A 2 -1.50 56.08 20.79
C SER A 2 -2.40 55.44 19.73
N GLY A 3 -1.74 54.67 18.86
CA GLY A 3 -2.27 53.50 18.16
C GLY A 3 -2.14 53.58 16.64
N ALA A 4 -1.51 52.64 15.91
CA ALA A 4 -0.61 51.55 16.24
C ALA A 4 0.08 51.16 14.91
N GLN A 5 1.41 51.20 14.85
CA GLN A 5 2.19 50.54 13.80
C GLN A 5 2.46 49.11 14.25
N THR A 6 1.94 48.12 13.54
CA THR A 6 2.31 46.72 13.73
C THR A 6 3.62 46.45 12.98
N ASN A 7 4.72 46.47 13.74
CA ASN A 7 5.95 45.76 13.44
C ASN A 7 5.68 44.25 13.35
N GLY A 8 6.28 43.58 12.37
CA GLY A 8 6.19 42.13 12.21
C GLY A 8 7.32 41.54 11.37
N GLY A 9 8.56 42.02 11.55
CA GLY A 9 9.75 41.32 11.06
C GLY A 9 10.07 40.13 11.96
N GLY A 10 9.51 38.96 11.65
CA GLY A 10 9.91 37.69 12.25
C GLY A 10 11.25 37.21 11.67
N PRO A 11 12.08 36.49 12.44
CA PRO A 11 13.37 36.01 11.98
C PRO A 11 13.15 34.91 10.94
N VAL A 12 13.61 35.13 9.71
CA VAL A 12 13.71 34.08 8.68
C VAL A 12 14.61 32.99 9.27
N ALA A 13 14.04 31.85 9.65
CA ALA A 13 14.82 30.70 10.05
C ALA A 13 15.79 30.35 8.91
N PRO A 14 17.06 30.00 9.20
CA PRO A 14 18.00 29.65 8.14
C PRO A 14 17.41 28.53 7.29
N VAL A 15 17.47 28.66 5.95
CA VAL A 15 16.91 27.69 4.98
C VAL A 15 17.26 26.25 5.36
N ALA A 16 18.48 26.01 5.85
CA ALA A 16 18.93 24.70 6.35
C ALA A 16 18.04 24.10 7.45
N GLY A 17 17.54 24.91 8.39
CA GLY A 17 16.66 24.45 9.47
C GLY A 17 15.26 24.08 8.97
N LEU A 18 14.77 24.76 7.94
CA LEU A 18 13.50 24.44 7.27
C LEU A 18 13.62 23.18 6.41
N LEU A 19 14.71 23.03 5.66
CA LEU A 19 15.00 21.80 4.92
C LEU A 19 15.13 20.59 5.85
N GLY A 20 15.74 20.77 7.03
CA GLY A 20 15.81 19.73 8.05
C GLY A 20 14.43 19.31 8.58
N ARG A 21 13.49 20.25 8.74
CA ARG A 21 12.10 19.93 9.09
C ARG A 21 11.36 19.26 7.94
N LEU A 22 11.51 19.77 6.72
CA LEU A 22 10.91 19.19 5.52
C LEU A 22 11.35 17.73 5.33
N ALA A 23 12.63 17.42 5.56
CA ALA A 23 13.16 16.04 5.51
C ALA A 23 12.78 15.18 6.72
N GLY A 24 12.46 15.81 7.85
CA GLY A 24 12.23 15.16 9.13
C GLY A 24 10.77 14.92 9.49
N GLY A 25 9.85 15.71 8.94
CA GLY A 25 8.42 15.69 9.23
C GLY A 25 7.57 15.41 7.99
N ASP A 26 6.27 15.65 8.12
CA ASP A 26 5.32 15.56 7.01
C ASP A 26 5.58 16.71 6.02
N TRP A 27 6.07 16.35 4.83
CA TRP A 27 6.43 17.33 3.83
C TRP A 27 5.26 18.21 3.41
N GLN A 28 4.01 17.73 3.45
CA GLN A 28 2.83 18.53 3.09
C GLN A 28 2.65 19.71 4.03
N THR A 29 2.88 19.49 5.33
CA THR A 29 2.72 20.53 6.36
C THR A 29 3.88 21.54 6.40
N GLU A 30 5.08 21.13 5.99
CA GLU A 30 6.27 21.99 6.00
C GLU A 30 6.54 22.65 4.64
N LEU A 31 5.82 22.24 3.58
CA LEU A 31 6.08 22.63 2.19
C LEU A 31 6.03 24.15 2.00
N ASP A 32 4.92 24.79 2.38
CA ASP A 32 4.72 26.23 2.17
C ASP A 32 5.81 27.07 2.84
N ALA A 33 6.16 26.72 4.09
CA ALA A 33 7.19 27.39 4.85
C ALA A 33 8.59 27.20 4.21
N ALA A 34 8.86 26.01 3.69
CA ALA A 34 10.11 25.72 3.00
C ALA A 34 10.21 26.49 1.67
N LEU A 35 9.16 26.50 0.85
CA LEU A 35 9.10 27.23 -0.42
C LEU A 35 9.27 28.73 -0.21
N ALA A 36 8.60 29.30 0.81
CA ALA A 36 8.74 30.71 1.16
C ALA A 36 10.18 31.08 1.55
N ALA A 37 10.84 30.27 2.37
CA ALA A 37 12.21 30.55 2.76
C ALA A 37 13.19 30.41 1.59
N VAL A 38 12.99 29.42 0.72
CA VAL A 38 13.79 29.24 -0.50
C VAL A 38 13.60 30.44 -1.43
N GLY A 39 12.36 30.84 -1.68
CA GLY A 39 12.02 31.98 -2.51
C GLY A 39 12.67 33.28 -2.06
N LEU A 40 12.54 33.60 -0.77
CA LEU A 40 13.14 34.78 -0.16
C LEU A 40 14.68 34.72 -0.17
N ALA A 41 15.28 33.56 0.11
CA ALA A 41 16.74 33.41 0.16
C ALA A 41 17.39 33.49 -1.23
N LEU A 42 16.75 32.88 -2.23
CA LEU A 42 17.24 32.84 -3.60
C LEU A 42 16.89 34.11 -4.39
N ARG A 43 15.96 34.93 -3.88
CA ARG A 43 15.41 36.11 -4.55
C ARG A 43 14.88 35.78 -5.95
N VAL A 44 14.21 34.65 -6.05
CA VAL A 44 13.47 34.21 -7.25
C VAL A 44 12.04 34.72 -7.18
N ASP A 45 11.33 34.60 -8.30
CA ASP A 45 9.99 35.14 -8.44
C ASP A 45 8.92 34.11 -8.05
N ARG A 46 9.19 32.81 -8.27
CA ARG A 46 8.32 31.70 -7.87
C ARG A 46 9.12 30.46 -7.47
N CYS A 47 8.61 29.68 -6.53
CA CYS A 47 9.08 28.35 -6.16
C CYS A 47 7.89 27.39 -6.08
N TYR A 48 8.03 26.14 -6.53
CA TYR A 48 6.91 25.19 -6.52
C TYR A 48 7.37 23.74 -6.44
N VAL A 49 6.44 22.86 -6.07
CA VAL A 49 6.60 21.41 -6.11
C VAL A 49 5.45 20.78 -6.87
N PHE A 50 5.77 20.00 -7.89
CA PHE A 50 4.82 19.10 -8.55
C PHE A 50 5.07 17.66 -8.12
N GLN A 51 3.99 16.92 -7.86
CA GLN A 51 4.03 15.48 -7.65
C GLN A 51 3.50 14.76 -8.90
N ASN A 52 4.16 13.65 -9.24
CA ASN A 52 3.70 12.77 -10.31
C ASN A 52 2.62 11.83 -9.80
N LEU A 53 1.54 11.72 -10.57
CA LEU A 53 0.47 10.76 -10.36
C LEU A 53 0.32 9.92 -11.62
N ARG A 54 0.02 8.63 -11.44
CA ARG A 54 -0.27 7.72 -12.56
C ARG A 54 -1.77 7.48 -12.63
N GLY A 55 -2.34 7.75 -13.80
CA GLY A 55 -3.72 7.40 -14.09
C GLY A 55 -3.89 5.88 -14.27
N PRO A 56 -5.14 5.38 -14.24
CA PRO A 56 -5.45 3.95 -14.45
C PRO A 56 -4.99 3.41 -15.81
N ASP A 57 -4.80 4.29 -16.80
CA ASP A 57 -4.30 4.00 -18.14
C ASP A 57 -2.76 4.00 -18.24
N GLY A 58 -2.07 4.16 -17.11
CA GLY A 58 -0.61 4.18 -17.00
C GLY A 58 0.04 5.52 -17.35
N ARG A 59 -0.73 6.54 -17.77
CA ARG A 59 -0.18 7.86 -18.11
C ARG A 59 0.29 8.63 -16.88
N LEU A 60 1.31 9.45 -17.08
CA LEU A 60 1.89 10.32 -16.07
C LEU A 60 1.25 11.70 -16.10
N TRP A 61 0.88 12.17 -14.91
CA TRP A 61 0.28 13.47 -14.63
C TRP A 61 1.15 14.21 -13.61
N MET A 62 1.25 15.51 -13.73
CA MET A 62 1.86 16.38 -12.72
C MET A 62 0.77 17.12 -11.95
N ASP A 63 0.89 17.16 -10.63
CA ASP A 63 -0.03 17.87 -9.76
C ASP A 63 0.73 18.86 -8.88
N LEU A 64 0.41 20.14 -8.97
CA LEU A 64 1.04 21.18 -8.17
C LEU A 64 0.63 21.03 -6.71
N ARG A 65 1.58 20.71 -5.85
CA ARG A 65 1.35 20.43 -4.42
C ARG A 65 1.61 21.62 -3.51
N GLY A 66 2.39 22.59 -3.97
CA GLY A 66 2.63 23.82 -3.24
C GLY A 66 3.38 24.84 -4.09
N GLU A 67 3.13 26.10 -3.80
CA GLU A 67 3.71 27.26 -4.49
C GLU A 67 4.05 28.35 -3.47
N TRP A 68 5.14 29.06 -3.75
CA TRP A 68 5.38 30.39 -3.19
C TRP A 68 5.69 31.37 -4.31
N ASP A 69 5.11 32.57 -4.21
CA ASP A 69 5.32 33.67 -5.14
C ASP A 69 5.82 34.92 -4.44
N ALA A 70 6.63 35.71 -5.15
CA ALA A 70 6.87 37.09 -4.77
C ALA A 70 5.58 37.93 -4.92
N SER A 71 5.45 39.00 -4.12
CA SER A 71 4.21 39.78 -3.97
C SER A 71 3.63 40.39 -5.26
N ASP A 72 4.43 40.53 -6.30
CA ASP A 72 4.09 41.10 -7.62
C ASP A 72 3.93 40.04 -8.71
N ILE A 73 4.06 38.76 -8.37
CA ILE A 73 3.95 37.63 -9.28
C ILE A 73 2.54 37.05 -9.18
N ARG A 74 1.99 36.68 -10.33
CA ARG A 74 0.70 36.00 -10.40
C ARG A 74 0.90 34.54 -9.98
N PRO A 75 0.20 34.07 -8.92
CA PRO A 75 0.24 32.66 -8.52
C PRO A 75 -0.31 31.77 -9.62
N ILE A 76 0.22 30.55 -9.72
CA ILE A 76 -0.25 29.52 -10.65
C ILE A 76 -0.94 28.35 -9.92
N PHE A 77 -0.88 28.28 -8.59
CA PHE A 77 -1.54 27.28 -7.76
C PHE A 77 -3.05 27.29 -7.94
N GLU A 78 -3.69 28.45 -7.93
CA GLU A 78 -5.15 28.51 -8.10
C GLU A 78 -5.62 28.21 -9.53
N ASP A 79 -4.70 28.06 -10.50
CA ASP A 79 -5.04 27.73 -11.87
C ASP A 79 -5.29 26.21 -12.00
N PRO A 80 -6.52 25.77 -12.29
CA PRO A 80 -6.85 24.35 -12.37
C PRO A 80 -5.98 23.58 -13.37
N LYS A 81 -5.42 24.26 -14.38
CA LYS A 81 -4.55 23.64 -15.37
C LYS A 81 -3.27 23.05 -14.75
N ASN A 82 -2.89 23.46 -13.54
CA ASN A 82 -1.67 23.01 -12.84
C ASN A 82 -1.96 21.89 -11.83
N HIS A 83 -3.22 21.50 -11.69
CA HIS A 83 -3.63 20.36 -10.89
C HIS A 83 -4.00 19.20 -11.79
N LEU A 84 -3.34 18.07 -11.61
CA LEU A 84 -3.48 16.89 -12.47
C LEU A 84 -3.35 17.26 -13.98
N HIS A 85 -2.25 17.90 -14.34
CA HIS A 85 -1.91 18.23 -15.73
C HIS A 85 -1.18 17.06 -16.40
N PRO A 86 -1.57 16.59 -17.58
CA PRO A 86 -0.88 15.48 -18.22
C PRO A 86 0.47 15.95 -18.77
N TYR A 87 1.53 15.14 -18.60
CA TYR A 87 2.83 15.48 -19.20
C TYR A 87 2.80 15.46 -20.74
N PHE A 88 1.95 14.63 -21.33
CA PHE A 88 1.80 14.53 -22.78
C PHE A 88 0.52 15.25 -23.22
N PRO A 89 0.56 16.09 -24.28
CA PRO A 89 1.66 16.25 -25.24
C PRO A 89 2.67 17.36 -24.89
N ASP A 90 2.34 18.26 -23.97
CA ASP A 90 3.00 19.57 -23.86
C ASP A 90 4.38 19.54 -23.19
N PHE A 91 4.64 18.53 -22.36
CA PHE A 91 5.83 18.37 -21.55
C PHE A 91 6.50 17.00 -21.76
N GLN A 92 6.47 16.44 -22.99
CA GLN A 92 7.14 15.16 -23.29
C GLN A 92 8.63 15.17 -22.90
N ARG A 93 9.31 16.31 -23.11
CA ARG A 93 10.70 16.48 -22.69
C ARG A 93 10.91 16.26 -21.18
N TRP A 94 9.92 16.56 -20.34
CA TRP A 94 10.01 16.32 -18.90
C TRP A 94 10.01 14.83 -18.59
N ILE A 95 9.18 14.05 -19.28
CA ILE A 95 9.21 12.58 -19.16
C ILE A 95 10.60 12.06 -19.53
N ASP A 96 11.11 12.47 -20.69
CA ASP A 96 12.37 11.94 -21.22
C ASP A 96 13.60 12.39 -20.43
N VAL A 97 13.58 13.61 -19.87
CA VAL A 97 14.73 14.18 -19.14
C VAL A 97 14.64 13.86 -17.65
N MET A 98 13.53 14.16 -17.00
CA MET A 98 13.39 13.97 -15.56
C MET A 98 13.15 12.50 -15.18
N GLY A 99 12.52 11.72 -16.06
CA GLY A 99 12.45 10.26 -15.91
C GLY A 99 13.83 9.59 -15.88
N ASP A 100 14.81 10.17 -16.60
CA ASP A 100 16.23 9.78 -16.55
C ASP A 100 17.02 10.45 -15.40
N ALA A 101 16.32 11.02 -14.42
CA ALA A 101 16.90 11.75 -13.30
C ALA A 101 17.77 12.97 -13.70
N ARG A 102 17.48 13.60 -14.84
CA ARG A 102 18.16 14.82 -15.29
C ARG A 102 17.33 16.08 -15.02
N GLU A 103 18.02 17.19 -14.87
CA GLU A 103 17.40 18.50 -14.57
C GLU A 103 16.97 19.22 -15.85
N ILE A 104 15.90 20.01 -15.76
CA ILE A 104 15.50 20.96 -16.81
C ILE A 104 15.83 22.37 -16.32
N THR A 105 16.68 23.07 -17.07
CA THR A 105 17.08 24.43 -16.71
C THR A 105 17.37 25.26 -17.96
N GLY A 106 17.10 26.55 -17.89
CA GLY A 106 17.49 27.50 -18.92
C GLY A 106 16.46 28.60 -19.17
N PRO A 107 16.75 29.48 -20.14
CA PRO A 107 15.82 30.51 -20.57
C PRO A 107 14.65 29.87 -21.35
N VAL A 108 13.42 30.22 -20.98
CA VAL A 108 12.20 29.63 -21.55
C VAL A 108 12.08 29.86 -23.05
N ARG A 109 12.59 30.99 -23.55
CA ARG A 109 12.66 31.29 -25.00
C ARG A 109 13.41 30.24 -25.84
N GLU A 110 14.25 29.41 -25.23
CA GLU A 110 15.02 28.34 -25.90
C GLU A 110 14.33 26.97 -25.82
N PHE A 111 13.16 26.88 -25.18
CA PHE A 111 12.41 25.65 -25.05
C PHE A 111 11.56 25.39 -26.30
N GLU A 112 11.10 24.15 -26.45
CA GLU A 112 10.19 23.73 -27.52
C GLU A 112 8.85 24.46 -27.44
N ASP A 113 8.15 24.58 -28.57
CA ASP A 113 7.01 25.50 -28.70
C ASP A 113 5.92 25.27 -27.65
N ALA A 114 5.53 24.02 -27.36
CA ALA A 114 4.46 23.72 -26.39
C ALA A 114 4.83 24.15 -24.95
N ALA A 115 5.93 23.62 -24.41
CA ALA A 115 6.41 23.97 -23.09
C ALA A 115 6.80 25.46 -22.96
N ARG A 116 7.34 26.07 -24.02
CA ARG A 116 7.64 27.51 -24.04
C ARG A 116 6.36 28.32 -23.89
N HIS A 117 5.32 28.04 -24.67
CA HIS A 117 4.06 28.78 -24.58
C HIS A 117 3.40 28.64 -23.20
N ALA A 118 3.45 27.45 -22.60
CA ALA A 118 2.89 27.21 -21.26
C ALA A 118 3.61 28.06 -20.19
N LEU A 119 4.94 28.02 -20.16
CA LEU A 119 5.76 28.77 -19.20
C LEU A 119 5.71 30.28 -19.45
N GLU A 120 5.69 30.74 -20.71
CA GLU A 120 5.53 32.16 -21.05
C GLU A 120 4.16 32.70 -20.63
N ALA A 121 3.09 31.89 -20.75
CA ALA A 121 1.75 32.27 -20.29
C ALA A 121 1.68 32.48 -18.76
N GLU A 122 2.60 31.87 -18.02
CA GLU A 122 2.76 32.02 -16.57
C GLU A 122 3.71 33.15 -16.18
N GLY A 123 4.27 33.85 -17.18
CA GLY A 123 5.22 34.95 -16.99
C GLY A 123 6.66 34.49 -16.80
N THR A 124 6.97 33.20 -16.96
CA THR A 124 8.28 32.64 -16.69
C THR A 124 9.27 32.95 -17.81
N VAL A 125 10.37 33.64 -17.47
CA VAL A 125 11.46 34.00 -18.40
C VAL A 125 12.57 32.94 -18.38
N ALA A 126 12.87 32.39 -17.20
CA ALA A 126 13.83 31.31 -17.03
C ALA A 126 13.39 30.41 -15.86
N THR A 127 13.67 29.11 -15.97
CA THR A 127 13.30 28.12 -14.94
C THR A 127 14.45 27.18 -14.61
N TRP A 128 14.47 26.66 -13.38
CA TRP A 128 15.33 25.55 -12.97
C TRP A 128 14.50 24.54 -12.19
N GLN A 129 14.38 23.35 -12.75
CA GLN A 129 13.54 22.28 -12.24
C GLN A 129 14.37 21.01 -12.03
N VAL A 130 14.25 20.43 -10.85
CA VAL A 130 15.03 19.27 -10.39
C VAL A 130 14.08 18.12 -10.07
N PRO A 131 14.33 16.90 -10.58
CA PRO A 131 13.51 15.75 -10.25
C PRO A 131 13.66 15.37 -8.77
N VAL A 132 12.53 15.02 -8.16
CA VAL A 132 12.46 14.37 -6.86
C VAL A 132 12.34 12.88 -7.10
N LEU A 133 13.26 12.09 -6.54
CA LEU A 133 13.28 10.64 -6.70
C LEU A 133 12.91 9.96 -5.38
N VAL A 134 12.02 8.97 -5.41
CA VAL A 134 11.65 8.18 -4.24
C VAL A 134 11.78 6.71 -4.62
N GLY A 135 12.67 5.97 -3.95
CA GLY A 135 12.95 4.57 -4.27
C GLY A 135 13.53 4.35 -5.68
N GLY A 136 14.14 5.37 -6.29
CA GLY A 136 14.64 5.31 -7.67
C GLY A 136 13.59 5.66 -8.73
N GLU A 137 12.33 5.84 -8.36
CA GLU A 137 11.28 6.32 -9.25
C GLU A 137 11.19 7.84 -9.24
N TRP A 138 10.84 8.43 -10.38
CA TRP A 138 10.57 9.86 -10.52
C TRP A 138 9.22 10.23 -9.89
N TRP A 139 9.28 10.66 -8.62
CA TRP A 139 8.12 11.00 -7.79
C TRP A 139 7.47 12.34 -8.16
N GLY A 140 8.23 13.25 -8.76
CA GLY A 140 7.80 14.61 -9.05
C GLY A 140 9.00 15.52 -9.30
N PHE A 141 8.81 16.83 -9.22
CA PHE A 141 9.90 17.78 -9.37
C PHE A 141 9.67 19.03 -8.53
N VAL A 142 10.76 19.67 -8.13
CA VAL A 142 10.76 20.99 -7.51
C VAL A 142 11.34 21.98 -8.52
N GLY A 143 10.72 23.14 -8.63
CA GLY A 143 11.16 24.16 -9.56
C GLY A 143 11.16 25.56 -8.98
N ILE A 144 11.92 26.42 -9.65
CA ILE A 144 11.95 27.86 -9.42
C ILE A 144 11.87 28.57 -10.75
N ASP A 145 11.19 29.70 -10.74
CA ASP A 145 11.06 30.57 -11.91
C ASP A 145 11.59 31.96 -11.61
N VAL A 146 12.15 32.56 -12.65
CA VAL A 146 12.45 33.98 -12.73
C VAL A 146 11.56 34.58 -13.81
N CYS A 147 10.75 35.56 -13.45
CA CYS A 147 9.76 36.23 -14.30
C CYS A 147 10.25 37.57 -14.85
N SER A 148 11.53 37.88 -14.60
CA SER A 148 12.21 39.10 -15.06
C SER A 148 13.44 38.74 -15.89
N GLU A 149 14.06 39.71 -16.55
CA GLU A 149 15.30 39.49 -17.34
C GLU A 149 16.54 39.15 -16.49
N ARG A 150 16.38 38.85 -15.20
CA ARG A 150 17.48 38.44 -14.32
C ARG A 150 17.93 37.02 -14.67
N PRO A 151 19.23 36.76 -14.79
CA PRO A 151 19.72 35.41 -15.08
C PRO A 151 19.61 34.50 -13.85
N LEU A 152 19.36 33.21 -14.09
CA LEU A 152 19.56 32.16 -13.09
C LEU A 152 21.04 32.07 -12.70
N GLN A 153 21.29 31.80 -11.42
CA GLN A 153 22.61 31.64 -10.84
C GLN A 153 22.85 30.18 -10.48
N ARG A 154 24.12 29.76 -10.44
CA ARG A 154 24.48 28.39 -10.06
C ARG A 154 23.99 28.00 -8.65
N SER A 155 24.02 28.96 -7.73
CA SER A 155 23.52 28.81 -6.35
C SER A 155 22.02 28.47 -6.29
N HIS A 156 21.25 28.87 -7.29
CA HIS A 156 19.84 28.52 -7.39
C HIS A 156 19.66 27.01 -7.51
N GLY A 157 20.36 26.37 -8.46
CA GLY A 157 20.31 24.91 -8.63
C GLY A 157 20.79 24.14 -7.40
N ASP A 158 21.79 24.64 -6.68
CA ASP A 158 22.30 23.98 -5.47
C ASP A 158 21.23 23.90 -4.35
N VAL A 159 20.46 24.98 -4.17
CA VAL A 159 19.38 25.02 -3.18
C VAL A 159 18.18 24.20 -3.63
N VAL A 160 17.79 24.26 -4.91
CA VAL A 160 16.67 23.47 -5.44
C VAL A 160 16.95 21.97 -5.34
N ARG A 161 18.18 21.52 -5.63
CA ARG A 161 18.62 20.14 -5.38
C ARG A 161 18.51 19.75 -3.90
N ALA A 162 18.83 20.65 -2.98
CA ALA A 162 18.71 20.38 -1.54
C ALA A 162 17.24 20.26 -1.10
N VAL A 163 16.33 21.05 -1.68
CA VAL A 163 14.88 20.90 -1.48
C VAL A 163 14.41 19.55 -2.03
N ALA A 164 14.82 19.19 -3.24
CA ALA A 164 14.47 17.92 -3.88
C ALA A 164 14.90 16.72 -3.02
N ALA A 165 16.13 16.76 -2.48
CA ALA A 165 16.64 15.73 -1.57
C ALA A 165 15.87 15.66 -0.25
N SER A 166 15.43 16.81 0.28
CA SER A 166 14.65 16.87 1.53
C SER A 166 13.24 16.29 1.33
N LEU A 167 12.58 16.63 0.22
CA LEU A 167 11.29 16.05 -0.18
C LEU A 167 11.40 14.54 -0.42
N SER A 168 12.43 14.11 -1.15
CA SER A 168 12.73 12.69 -1.38
C SER A 168 12.85 11.92 -0.06
N ALA A 169 13.59 12.45 0.91
CA ALA A 169 13.78 11.82 2.22
C ALA A 169 12.46 11.70 3.02
N SER A 170 11.64 12.75 3.03
CA SER A 170 10.35 12.72 3.72
C SER A 170 9.34 11.81 3.03
N ALA A 171 9.18 11.92 1.71
CA ALA A 171 8.26 11.07 0.94
C ALA A 171 8.65 9.58 1.02
N THR A 172 9.94 9.26 1.04
CA THR A 172 10.43 7.88 1.27
C THR A 172 10.01 7.36 2.64
N ARG A 173 10.14 8.19 3.68
CA ARG A 173 9.74 7.80 5.04
C ARG A 173 8.23 7.63 5.14
N GLN A 174 7.45 8.54 4.57
CA GLN A 174 5.99 8.45 4.58
C GLN A 174 5.50 7.16 3.93
N ARG A 175 6.02 6.80 2.75
CA ARG A 175 5.68 5.53 2.10
C ARG A 175 6.02 4.32 2.98
N ALA A 176 7.19 4.32 3.60
CA ALA A 176 7.59 3.23 4.49
C ALA A 176 6.70 3.14 5.74
N ASP A 177 6.30 4.27 6.32
CA ASP A 177 5.43 4.33 7.49
C ASP A 177 3.99 3.92 7.14
N GLU A 178 3.47 4.33 5.98
CA GLU A 178 2.15 3.93 5.48
C GLU A 178 2.10 2.44 5.16
N ASP A 179 3.13 1.90 4.49
CA ASP A 179 3.27 0.46 4.24
C ASP A 179 3.36 -0.33 5.55
N ALA A 180 4.10 0.18 6.53
CA ALA A 180 4.24 -0.45 7.85
C ALA A 180 2.92 -0.44 8.63
N ARG A 181 2.20 0.69 8.64
CA ARG A 181 0.89 0.80 9.29
C ARG A 181 -0.16 -0.08 8.64
N LEU A 182 -0.23 -0.07 7.31
CA LEU A 182 -1.13 -0.95 6.57
C LEU A 182 -0.82 -2.41 6.89
N ARG A 183 0.46 -2.78 6.88
CA ARG A 183 0.91 -4.14 7.24
C ARG A 183 0.56 -4.48 8.70
N GLU A 184 0.77 -3.58 9.64
CA GLU A 184 0.42 -3.76 11.06
C GLU A 184 -1.09 -3.89 11.27
N ASP A 185 -1.90 -3.01 10.68
CA ASP A 185 -3.37 -3.05 10.79
C ASP A 185 -3.94 -4.30 10.13
N LEU A 186 -3.36 -4.75 9.01
CA LEU A 186 -3.72 -6.00 8.35
C LEU A 186 -3.35 -7.21 9.21
N TYR A 187 -2.13 -7.28 9.76
CA TYR A 187 -1.73 -8.35 10.67
C TYR A 187 -2.59 -8.37 11.94
N ARG A 188 -2.84 -7.20 12.54
CA ARG A 188 -3.73 -7.04 13.69
C ARG A 188 -5.13 -7.52 13.35
N SER A 189 -5.68 -7.13 12.20
CA SER A 189 -7.01 -7.57 11.74
C SER A 189 -7.08 -9.09 11.54
N MET A 190 -6.06 -9.71 10.92
CA MET A 190 -6.02 -11.16 10.72
C MET A 190 -5.95 -11.93 12.06
N ILE A 191 -5.16 -11.42 13.00
CA ILE A 191 -4.97 -12.04 14.32
C ILE A 191 -6.18 -11.81 15.23
N GLU A 192 -6.77 -10.61 15.25
CA GLU A 192 -7.88 -10.25 16.14
C GLU A 192 -9.25 -10.70 15.63
N ARG A 193 -9.38 -11.05 14.34
CA ARG A 193 -10.65 -11.49 13.72
C ARG A 193 -10.63 -12.95 13.24
N GLY A 194 -9.50 -13.64 13.36
CA GLY A 194 -9.40 -15.08 13.09
C GLY A 194 -10.18 -15.93 14.12
N PRO A 195 -10.55 -17.18 13.80
CA PRO A 195 -11.35 -18.04 14.69
C PRO A 195 -10.51 -18.77 15.77
N ALA A 196 -9.22 -18.46 15.89
CA ALA A 196 -8.29 -19.16 16.75
C ALA A 196 -7.62 -18.22 17.76
N ILE A 197 -7.25 -18.77 18.90
CA ILE A 197 -6.41 -18.06 19.86
C ILE A 197 -4.98 -18.15 19.33
N THR A 198 -4.34 -17.04 19.04
CA THR A 198 -2.89 -16.98 18.81
C THR A 198 -2.21 -16.46 20.05
N TYR A 199 -1.06 -17.02 20.41
CA TYR A 199 -0.35 -16.61 21.61
C TYR A 199 1.17 -16.62 21.40
N ILE A 200 1.86 -15.83 22.21
CA ILE A 200 3.32 -15.78 22.27
C ILE A 200 3.73 -16.04 23.71
N ASP A 201 4.51 -17.07 23.94
CA ASP A 201 5.02 -17.46 25.25
C ASP A 201 6.54 -17.29 25.33
N GLY A 202 7.02 -16.98 26.55
CA GLY A 202 8.43 -17.10 26.85
C GLY A 202 8.86 -18.57 26.92
N ILE A 203 10.15 -18.81 26.67
CA ILE A 203 10.76 -20.16 26.61
C ILE A 203 11.29 -20.67 27.95
N GLU A 204 11.35 -19.80 28.96
CA GLU A 204 11.81 -20.17 30.31
C GLU A 204 10.69 -20.87 31.09
N GLU A 205 11.06 -21.70 32.07
CA GLU A 205 10.10 -22.34 32.97
C GLU A 205 9.33 -21.27 33.76
N SER A 206 7.99 -21.32 33.72
CA SER A 206 7.08 -20.29 34.26
C SER A 206 7.25 -18.89 33.65
N ALA A 207 7.76 -18.80 32.42
CA ALA A 207 7.73 -17.53 31.69
C ALA A 207 6.26 -17.12 31.41
N PRO A 208 5.91 -15.84 31.61
CA PRO A 208 4.56 -15.37 31.33
C PRO A 208 4.25 -15.44 29.83
N THR A 209 2.97 -15.63 29.52
CA THR A 209 2.45 -15.35 28.18
C THR A 209 2.66 -13.88 27.87
N ILE A 210 3.36 -13.60 26.77
CA ILE A 210 3.71 -12.25 26.31
C ILE A 210 2.52 -11.62 25.58
N TYR A 211 1.78 -12.44 24.82
CA TYR A 211 0.61 -12.02 24.08
C TYR A 211 -0.37 -13.18 23.97
N VAL A 212 -1.66 -12.89 24.02
CA VAL A 212 -2.73 -13.79 23.64
C VAL A 212 -3.81 -12.98 22.93
N SER A 213 -4.37 -13.52 21.86
CA SER A 213 -5.38 -12.82 21.07
C SER A 213 -6.76 -12.81 21.75
N PRO A 214 -7.64 -11.84 21.43
CA PRO A 214 -8.94 -11.66 22.09
C PRO A 214 -9.87 -12.88 22.06
N GLN A 215 -9.66 -13.81 21.14
CA GLN A 215 -10.43 -15.05 20.99
C GLN A 215 -10.37 -15.95 22.23
N VAL A 216 -9.39 -15.76 23.12
CA VAL A 216 -9.34 -16.46 24.41
C VAL A 216 -10.57 -16.16 25.27
N THR A 217 -11.15 -14.96 25.11
CA THR A 217 -12.41 -14.58 25.75
C THR A 217 -13.59 -15.34 25.20
N GLU A 218 -13.67 -15.51 23.89
CA GLU A 218 -14.77 -16.26 23.26
C GLU A 218 -14.69 -17.75 23.59
N LEU A 219 -13.50 -18.35 23.54
CA LEU A 219 -13.32 -19.78 23.70
C LEU A 219 -13.33 -20.23 25.17
N LEU A 220 -12.67 -19.48 26.06
CA LEU A 220 -12.44 -19.86 27.46
C LEU A 220 -13.03 -18.87 28.48
N GLY A 221 -13.54 -17.71 28.06
CA GLY A 221 -14.19 -16.73 28.93
C GLY A 221 -13.23 -15.82 29.70
N TYR A 222 -11.92 -15.93 29.49
CA TYR A 222 -10.90 -15.09 30.11
C TYR A 222 -10.52 -13.92 29.21
N THR A 223 -10.28 -12.74 29.77
CA THR A 223 -9.72 -11.64 28.96
C THR A 223 -8.23 -11.86 28.69
N PRO A 224 -7.66 -11.29 27.62
CA PRO A 224 -6.21 -11.34 27.40
C PRO A 224 -5.40 -10.84 28.59
N GLU A 225 -5.88 -9.80 29.27
CA GLU A 225 -5.23 -9.23 30.45
C GLU A 225 -5.21 -10.24 31.61
N GLU A 226 -6.35 -10.90 31.88
CA GLU A 226 -6.43 -11.94 32.91
C GLU A 226 -5.48 -13.12 32.62
N TRP A 227 -5.27 -13.44 31.33
CA TRP A 227 -4.39 -14.51 30.91
C TRP A 227 -2.91 -14.14 31.05
N ILE A 228 -2.53 -12.92 30.66
CA ILE A 228 -1.15 -12.42 30.69
C ILE A 228 -0.68 -12.13 32.12
N GLU A 229 -1.57 -11.67 33.00
CA GLU A 229 -1.24 -11.33 34.40
C GLU A 229 -0.90 -12.55 35.26
N ASP A 230 -1.36 -13.75 34.89
CA ASP A 230 -1.10 -15.01 35.60
C ASP A 230 -0.13 -15.89 34.81
N PRO A 231 1.19 -15.92 35.15
CA PRO A 231 2.16 -16.79 34.47
C PRO A 231 1.82 -18.28 34.55
N GLU A 232 0.96 -18.68 35.49
CA GLU A 232 0.51 -20.06 35.68
C GLU A 232 -0.91 -20.28 35.11
N MET A 233 -1.43 -19.35 34.31
CA MET A 233 -2.78 -19.42 33.74
C MET A 233 -2.99 -20.72 32.97
N TRP A 234 -2.12 -20.99 31.99
CA TRP A 234 -2.24 -22.18 31.15
C TRP A 234 -2.14 -23.49 31.96
N PRO A 235 -1.07 -23.76 32.75
CA PRO A 235 -0.98 -24.99 33.55
C PRO A 235 -2.14 -25.17 34.52
N ARG A 236 -2.67 -24.07 35.07
CA ARG A 236 -3.80 -24.08 36.00
C ARG A 236 -5.10 -24.51 35.33
N LEU A 237 -5.36 -24.05 34.11
CA LEU A 237 -6.57 -24.38 33.36
C LEU A 237 -6.55 -25.75 32.70
N VAL A 238 -5.36 -26.32 32.42
CA VAL A 238 -5.28 -27.69 31.90
C VAL A 238 -5.89 -28.68 32.90
N HIS A 239 -6.77 -29.53 32.38
CA HIS A 239 -7.48 -30.55 33.15
C HIS A 239 -6.47 -31.46 33.89
N PRO A 240 -6.71 -31.83 35.16
CA PRO A 240 -5.75 -32.58 35.98
C PRO A 240 -5.18 -33.84 35.32
N ASP A 241 -6.03 -34.62 34.66
CA ASP A 241 -5.64 -35.84 33.93
C ASP A 241 -4.67 -35.59 32.77
N ASP A 242 -4.72 -34.41 32.15
CA ASP A 242 -3.93 -34.09 30.95
C ASP A 242 -2.69 -33.26 31.30
N ARG A 243 -2.69 -32.62 32.48
CA ARG A 243 -1.67 -31.64 32.91
C ARG A 243 -0.25 -32.18 32.86
N ALA A 244 -0.01 -33.37 33.40
CA ALA A 244 1.33 -33.96 33.41
C ALA A 244 1.87 -34.19 31.99
N ARG A 245 1.00 -34.59 31.05
CA ARG A 245 1.37 -34.80 29.64
C ARG A 245 1.62 -33.46 28.94
N ALA A 246 0.77 -32.47 29.17
CA ALA A 246 0.90 -31.14 28.60
C ALA A 246 2.20 -30.45 29.02
N LEU A 247 2.53 -30.49 30.31
CA LEU A 247 3.77 -29.93 30.84
C LEU A 247 5.02 -30.64 30.28
N ALA A 248 4.98 -31.97 30.14
CA ALA A 248 6.09 -32.74 29.57
C ALA A 248 6.33 -32.39 28.09
N GLU A 249 5.25 -32.22 27.31
CA GLU A 249 5.36 -31.83 25.89
C GLU A 249 5.88 -30.38 25.75
N ASN A 250 5.45 -29.48 26.63
CA ASN A 250 5.97 -28.11 26.65
C ASN A 250 7.47 -28.06 27.01
N ALA A 251 7.90 -28.85 28.01
CA ALA A 251 9.30 -28.97 28.36
C ALA A 251 10.14 -29.52 27.18
N ARG A 252 9.63 -30.57 26.49
CA ARG A 252 10.27 -31.12 25.29
C ARG A 252 10.40 -30.07 24.19
N HIS A 253 9.35 -29.31 23.93
CA HIS A 253 9.35 -28.20 22.97
C HIS A 253 10.43 -27.16 23.31
N ASN A 254 10.48 -26.71 24.56
CA ASN A 254 11.43 -25.69 25.01
C ASN A 254 12.89 -26.19 24.97
N GLU A 255 13.14 -27.45 25.31
CA GLU A 255 14.48 -28.05 25.32
C GLU A 255 15.00 -28.33 23.91
N THR A 256 14.17 -28.87 23.03
CA THR A 256 14.59 -29.37 21.70
C THR A 256 14.39 -28.36 20.58
N GLY A 257 13.42 -27.46 20.74
CA GLY A 257 12.95 -26.55 19.69
C GLY A 257 12.13 -27.22 18.58
N GLU A 258 11.78 -28.50 18.73
CA GLU A 258 10.79 -29.14 17.86
C GLU A 258 9.39 -28.60 18.17
N PRO A 259 8.46 -28.57 17.19
CA PRO A 259 7.10 -28.05 17.42
C PRO A 259 6.38 -28.73 18.58
N PHE A 260 5.70 -27.93 19.41
CA PHE A 260 4.71 -28.42 20.37
C PHE A 260 3.45 -28.79 19.60
N ARG A 261 2.89 -29.98 19.86
CA ARG A 261 1.58 -30.36 19.32
C ARG A 261 0.85 -31.23 20.33
N LEU A 262 -0.29 -30.76 20.83
CA LEU A 262 -1.06 -31.54 21.78
C LEU A 262 -2.56 -31.21 21.75
N GLU A 263 -3.37 -32.25 21.87
CA GLU A 263 -4.78 -32.13 22.22
C GLU A 263 -5.00 -32.43 23.69
N TYR A 264 -5.64 -31.52 24.41
CA TYR A 264 -5.91 -31.64 25.84
C TYR A 264 -7.17 -30.87 26.26
N ARG A 265 -7.64 -31.15 27.47
CA ARG A 265 -8.79 -30.45 28.06
C ARG A 265 -8.35 -29.24 28.86
N MET A 266 -9.10 -28.15 28.75
CA MET A 266 -8.99 -26.94 29.57
C MET A 266 -10.31 -26.64 30.27
N PHE A 267 -10.25 -25.94 31.40
CA PHE A 267 -11.43 -25.35 32.03
C PHE A 267 -11.66 -23.93 31.51
N ALA A 268 -12.87 -23.67 31.02
CA ALA A 268 -13.36 -22.33 30.80
C ALA A 268 -13.72 -21.65 32.14
N LYS A 269 -13.85 -20.32 32.12
CA LYS A 269 -14.09 -19.48 33.31
C LYS A 269 -15.39 -19.80 34.05
N ASP A 270 -16.40 -20.28 33.33
CA ASP A 270 -17.68 -20.74 33.89
C ASP A 270 -17.63 -22.19 34.41
N GLY A 271 -16.49 -22.86 34.28
CA GLY A 271 -16.22 -24.21 34.78
C GLY A 271 -16.48 -25.35 33.80
N HIS A 272 -16.96 -25.10 32.58
CA HIS A 272 -17.11 -26.18 31.60
C HIS A 272 -15.76 -26.61 31.01
N VAL A 273 -15.69 -27.85 30.54
CA VAL A 273 -14.48 -28.40 29.91
C VAL A 273 -14.50 -28.13 28.41
N VAL A 274 -13.43 -27.55 27.91
CA VAL A 274 -13.18 -27.32 26.48
C VAL A 274 -12.03 -28.21 26.04
N TRP A 275 -12.23 -28.98 24.97
CA TRP A 275 -11.12 -29.65 24.31
C TRP A 275 -10.44 -28.67 23.38
N VAL A 276 -9.12 -28.64 23.43
CA VAL A 276 -8.32 -27.77 22.59
C VAL A 276 -7.26 -28.58 21.86
N HIS A 277 -6.98 -28.17 20.63
CA HIS A 277 -5.78 -28.55 19.89
C HIS A 277 -4.85 -27.36 19.89
N ASP A 278 -3.60 -27.60 20.21
CA ASP A 278 -2.61 -26.57 20.44
C ASP A 278 -1.32 -26.93 19.69
N GLU A 279 -0.86 -26.01 18.86
CA GLU A 279 0.42 -26.11 18.16
C GLU A 279 1.27 -24.87 18.40
N ALA A 280 2.55 -25.08 18.73
CA ALA A 280 3.50 -23.97 18.86
C ALA A 280 4.82 -24.27 18.13
N MET A 281 5.41 -23.22 17.58
CA MET A 281 6.72 -23.24 16.95
C MET A 281 7.68 -22.31 17.68
N MET A 282 8.95 -22.72 17.74
CA MET A 282 10.00 -21.93 18.37
C MET A 282 10.56 -20.91 17.39
N VAL A 283 10.51 -19.64 17.78
CA VAL A 283 11.15 -18.55 17.03
C VAL A 283 12.54 -18.30 17.59
N ARG A 284 13.52 -18.24 16.68
CA ARG A 284 14.93 -18.04 16.98
C ARG A 284 15.39 -16.66 16.54
N ASP A 285 16.39 -16.11 17.22
CA ASP A 285 17.06 -14.88 16.80
C ASP A 285 18.03 -15.11 15.62
N GLU A 286 18.65 -14.04 15.14
CA GLU A 286 19.63 -14.07 14.04
C GLU A 286 20.87 -14.94 14.33
N ARG A 287 21.10 -15.30 15.59
CA ARG A 287 22.21 -16.15 16.05
C ARG A 287 21.77 -17.61 16.23
N GLY A 288 20.51 -17.93 15.91
CA GLY A 288 19.91 -19.25 16.07
C GLY A 288 19.46 -19.58 17.50
N MET A 289 19.53 -18.61 18.42
CA MET A 289 19.14 -18.81 19.82
C MET A 289 17.62 -18.72 19.96
N PRO A 290 16.98 -19.62 20.75
CA PRO A 290 15.56 -19.52 21.09
C PRO A 290 15.22 -18.15 21.69
N ARG A 291 14.14 -17.52 21.21
CA ARG A 291 13.71 -16.18 21.67
C ARG A 291 12.32 -16.20 22.32
N TYR A 292 11.36 -16.87 21.69
CA TYR A 292 10.00 -17.06 22.18
C TYR A 292 9.35 -18.22 21.42
N SER A 293 8.21 -18.70 21.92
CA SER A 293 7.35 -19.65 21.22
C SER A 293 6.09 -18.94 20.73
N HIS A 294 5.67 -19.21 19.51
CA HIS A 294 4.42 -18.70 18.94
C HIS A 294 3.53 -19.89 18.65
N GLY A 295 2.32 -19.90 19.20
CA GLY A 295 1.37 -20.97 19.01
C GLY A 295 -0.06 -20.52 18.72
N VAL A 296 -0.86 -21.51 18.38
CA VAL A 296 -2.27 -21.37 18.06
C VAL A 296 -3.07 -22.43 18.82
N ILE A 297 -4.10 -21.99 19.54
CA ILE A 297 -5.08 -22.84 20.22
C ILE A 297 -6.42 -22.72 19.48
N VAL A 298 -6.99 -23.88 19.16
CA VAL A 298 -8.33 -24.00 18.58
C VAL A 298 -9.18 -24.94 19.40
N ARG A 299 -10.50 -24.76 19.34
CA ARG A 299 -11.43 -25.74 19.91
C ARG A 299 -11.32 -27.06 19.15
N ALA A 300 -10.93 -28.12 19.84
CA ALA A 300 -11.02 -29.47 19.33
C ALA A 300 -12.43 -30.03 19.60
N VAL A 301 -12.97 -30.81 18.64
CA VAL A 301 -14.20 -31.56 18.87
C VAL A 301 -13.83 -32.80 19.68
N ALA A 302 -14.08 -32.73 20.98
CA ALA A 302 -13.81 -33.79 21.93
C ALA A 302 -14.28 -35.18 21.45
N ALA A 303 -13.32 -36.09 21.32
CA ALA A 303 -13.51 -37.53 21.30
C ALA A 303 -14.18 -38.01 22.60
N SER A 304 -15.52 -37.92 22.70
CA SER A 304 -16.28 -38.70 23.65
C SER A 304 -16.80 -39.96 22.95
N LEU A 305 -16.01 -41.04 23.04
CA LEU A 305 -16.45 -42.36 23.54
C LEU A 305 -15.30 -43.39 23.37
N SER A 306 -14.70 -43.73 24.51
CA SER A 306 -13.92 -44.94 24.86
C SER A 306 -13.36 -45.88 23.77
N ALA A 307 -12.05 -46.13 23.85
CA ALA A 307 -11.39 -47.46 23.72
C ALA A 307 -11.86 -48.44 22.60
N SER A 308 -11.21 -48.39 21.41
CA SER A 308 -10.84 -49.59 20.61
C SER A 308 -10.21 -49.23 19.25
N ALA A 309 -8.94 -49.59 19.09
CA ALA A 309 -8.05 -49.45 17.92
C ALA A 309 -8.68 -49.45 16.49
N THR A 310 -8.15 -48.61 15.58
CA THR A 310 -7.66 -49.00 14.23
C THR A 310 -7.09 -47.80 13.44
N ARG A 311 -6.29 -48.09 12.39
CA ARG A 311 -5.69 -47.19 11.37
C ARG A 311 -6.64 -46.12 10.81
N GLN A 312 -7.93 -46.42 10.82
CA GLN A 312 -9.04 -45.52 10.46
C GLN A 312 -9.09 -44.24 11.30
N ARG A 313 -8.59 -44.27 12.55
CA ARG A 313 -8.56 -43.12 13.47
C ARG A 313 -7.42 -42.15 13.19
N ALA A 314 -6.28 -42.64 12.68
CA ALA A 314 -5.22 -41.77 12.19
C ALA A 314 -5.68 -41.06 10.91
N ASP A 315 -6.45 -41.74 10.06
CA ASP A 315 -7.06 -41.16 8.87
C ASP A 315 -8.19 -40.17 9.22
N GLU A 316 -8.98 -40.40 10.28
CA GLU A 316 -10.03 -39.48 10.76
C GLU A 316 -9.45 -38.25 11.50
N ASP A 317 -8.43 -38.41 12.34
CA ASP A 317 -7.71 -37.28 12.96
C ASP A 317 -6.96 -36.44 11.91
N ALA A 318 -6.34 -37.09 10.92
CA ALA A 318 -5.74 -36.38 9.79
C ALA A 318 -6.80 -35.63 8.98
N ARG A 319 -7.97 -36.24 8.76
CA ARG A 319 -9.11 -35.56 8.10
C ARG A 319 -9.66 -34.40 8.91
N LEU A 320 -9.76 -34.51 10.24
CA LEU A 320 -10.26 -33.42 11.08
C LEU A 320 -9.25 -32.27 11.17
N ARG A 321 -7.95 -32.56 11.27
CA ARG A 321 -6.87 -31.57 11.16
C ARG A 321 -6.88 -30.92 9.79
N GLU A 322 -6.99 -31.72 8.73
CA GLU A 322 -7.10 -31.22 7.37
C GLU A 322 -8.36 -30.38 7.21
N ASP A 323 -9.52 -30.78 7.72
CA ASP A 323 -10.78 -30.02 7.68
C ASP A 323 -10.71 -28.72 8.51
N LEU A 324 -9.91 -28.67 9.58
CA LEU A 324 -9.68 -27.48 10.40
C LEU A 324 -8.69 -26.51 9.74
N TYR A 325 -7.53 -27.00 9.27
CA TYR A 325 -6.59 -26.22 8.45
C TYR A 325 -7.28 -25.71 7.18
N ARG A 326 -8.07 -26.58 6.54
CA ARG A 326 -8.99 -26.24 5.45
C ARG A 326 -9.95 -25.15 5.93
N SER A 327 -10.71 -25.31 7.02
CA SER A 327 -11.63 -24.22 7.44
C SER A 327 -10.95 -22.88 7.76
N MET A 328 -9.70 -22.88 8.23
CA MET A 328 -8.92 -21.66 8.50
C MET A 328 -8.46 -20.99 7.20
N ILE A 329 -7.98 -21.80 6.26
CA ILE A 329 -7.51 -21.35 4.95
C ILE A 329 -8.68 -21.04 4.00
N GLU A 330 -9.84 -21.69 4.15
CA GLU A 330 -11.04 -21.59 3.29
C GLU A 330 -12.08 -20.57 3.77
N ARG A 331 -11.92 -19.98 4.97
CA ARG A 331 -12.87 -18.99 5.53
C ARG A 331 -12.26 -17.61 5.86
N GLY A 332 -10.95 -17.43 5.69
CA GLY A 332 -10.30 -16.12 5.77
C GLY A 332 -10.60 -15.26 4.54
N PRO A 333 -10.43 -13.92 4.58
CA PRO A 333 -10.72 -13.04 3.44
C PRO A 333 -9.65 -13.07 2.34
N ALA A 334 -8.52 -13.75 2.57
CA ALA A 334 -7.40 -13.86 1.63
C ALA A 334 -7.39 -15.23 0.97
N ILE A 335 -7.00 -15.29 -0.29
CA ILE A 335 -6.64 -16.55 -0.95
C ILE A 335 -5.29 -16.98 -0.37
N THR A 336 -5.15 -18.25 0.01
CA THR A 336 -3.85 -18.82 0.36
C THR A 336 -3.47 -19.86 -0.67
N TYR A 337 -2.20 -19.90 -1.04
CA TYR A 337 -1.71 -20.82 -2.07
C TYR A 337 -0.34 -21.41 -1.70
N ILE A 338 -0.06 -22.58 -2.27
CA ILE A 338 1.24 -23.25 -2.20
C ILE A 338 1.67 -23.54 -3.62
N ASP A 339 2.82 -23.01 -4.01
CA ASP A 339 3.41 -23.21 -5.33
C ASP A 339 4.70 -24.04 -5.27
N GLY A 340 4.96 -24.77 -6.34
CA GLY A 340 6.29 -25.33 -6.56
C GLY A 340 7.31 -24.24 -6.92
N ILE A 341 8.59 -24.57 -6.79
CA ILE A 341 9.71 -23.60 -6.93
C ILE A 341 10.33 -23.61 -8.33
N GLU A 342 9.95 -24.58 -9.16
CA GLU A 342 10.41 -24.65 -10.55
C GLU A 342 9.67 -23.64 -11.43
N GLU A 343 10.31 -23.21 -12.52
CA GLU A 343 9.67 -22.36 -13.52
C GLU A 343 8.49 -23.12 -14.16
N SER A 344 7.29 -22.51 -14.15
CA SER A 344 6.02 -23.17 -14.55
C SER A 344 5.62 -24.35 -13.64
N ALA A 345 6.09 -24.39 -12.39
CA ALA A 345 5.61 -25.38 -11.44
C ALA A 345 4.11 -25.16 -11.17
N PRO A 346 3.30 -26.25 -11.16
CA PRO A 346 1.89 -26.12 -10.88
C PRO A 346 1.68 -25.61 -9.45
N THR A 347 0.62 -24.83 -9.26
CA THR A 347 0.07 -24.56 -7.94
C THR A 347 -0.31 -25.90 -7.30
N ILE A 348 0.26 -26.19 -6.14
CA ILE A 348 0.06 -27.42 -5.37
C ILE A 348 -1.27 -27.34 -4.61
N TYR A 349 -1.60 -26.14 -4.13
CA TYR A 349 -2.82 -25.87 -3.40
C TYR A 349 -3.23 -24.42 -3.58
N VAL A 350 -4.54 -24.16 -3.68
CA VAL A 350 -5.13 -22.84 -3.58
C VAL A 350 -6.43 -22.93 -2.79
N SER A 351 -6.72 -21.93 -1.98
CA SER A 351 -7.91 -21.91 -1.15
C SER A 351 -9.18 -21.54 -1.96
N PRO A 352 -10.39 -21.99 -1.57
CA PRO A 352 -11.66 -21.74 -2.27
C PRO A 352 -12.05 -20.28 -2.44
N GLN A 353 -11.47 -19.36 -1.68
CA GLN A 353 -11.66 -17.92 -1.85
C GLN A 353 -11.23 -17.45 -3.25
N VAL A 354 -10.41 -18.22 -3.96
CA VAL A 354 -10.13 -17.96 -5.38
C VAL A 354 -11.40 -17.98 -6.23
N THR A 355 -12.41 -18.73 -5.81
CA THR A 355 -13.74 -18.74 -6.44
C THR A 355 -14.52 -17.48 -6.11
N GLU A 356 -14.51 -17.02 -4.87
CA GLU A 356 -15.22 -15.80 -4.47
C GLU A 356 -14.59 -14.56 -5.12
N LEU A 357 -13.25 -14.49 -5.15
CA LEU A 357 -12.53 -13.32 -5.65
C LEU A 357 -12.39 -13.33 -7.18
N LEU A 358 -12.03 -14.45 -7.79
CA LEU A 358 -11.70 -14.54 -9.22
C LEU A 358 -12.66 -15.41 -10.02
N GLY A 359 -13.62 -16.09 -9.39
CA GLY A 359 -14.62 -16.92 -10.07
C GLY A 359 -14.11 -18.28 -10.56
N TYR A 360 -12.84 -18.59 -10.33
CA TYR A 360 -12.24 -19.89 -10.69
C TYR A 360 -12.35 -20.86 -9.53
N THR A 361 -12.64 -22.12 -9.82
CA THR A 361 -12.56 -23.17 -8.81
C THR A 361 -11.09 -23.50 -8.50
N PRO A 362 -10.76 -23.97 -7.28
CA PRO A 362 -9.42 -24.44 -6.97
C PRO A 362 -8.91 -25.50 -7.96
N GLU A 363 -9.79 -26.38 -8.43
CA GLU A 363 -9.46 -27.41 -9.42
C GLU A 363 -9.05 -26.80 -10.76
N GLU A 364 -9.83 -25.84 -11.28
CA GLU A 364 -9.48 -25.12 -12.51
C GLU A 364 -8.14 -24.39 -12.40
N TRP A 365 -7.82 -23.89 -11.19
CA TRP A 365 -6.56 -23.18 -10.94
C TRP A 365 -5.35 -24.12 -10.89
N ILE A 366 -5.49 -25.27 -10.22
CA ILE A 366 -4.42 -26.26 -10.05
C ILE A 366 -4.14 -27.03 -11.35
N GLU A 367 -5.16 -27.28 -12.17
CA GLU A 367 -5.04 -28.04 -13.43
C GLU A 367 -4.26 -27.29 -14.53
N ASP A 368 -4.18 -25.96 -14.44
CA ASP A 368 -3.48 -25.11 -15.40
C ASP A 368 -2.23 -24.49 -14.75
N PRO A 369 -1.02 -25.02 -14.99
CA PRO A 369 0.23 -24.44 -14.48
C PRO A 369 0.46 -22.99 -14.94
N GLU A 370 -0.20 -22.55 -16.01
CA GLU A 370 -0.13 -21.20 -16.54
C GLU A 370 -1.32 -20.33 -16.08
N MET A 371 -2.13 -20.79 -15.11
CA MET A 371 -3.33 -20.09 -14.66
C MET A 371 -2.99 -18.69 -14.16
N TRP A 372 -2.09 -18.57 -13.18
CA TRP A 372 -1.70 -17.29 -12.60
C TRP A 372 -1.13 -16.32 -13.66
N PRO A 373 -0.07 -16.67 -14.41
CA PRO A 373 0.48 -15.78 -15.45
C PRO A 373 -0.55 -15.34 -16.49
N ARG A 374 -1.50 -16.22 -16.84
CA ARG A 374 -2.56 -15.95 -17.83
C ARG A 374 -3.58 -14.95 -17.32
N LEU A 375 -3.92 -14.99 -16.03
CA LEU A 375 -4.89 -14.09 -15.42
C LEU A 375 -4.32 -12.73 -15.06
N VAL A 376 -3.00 -12.64 -14.83
CA VAL A 376 -2.37 -11.33 -14.63
C VAL A 376 -2.62 -10.45 -15.86
N HIS A 377 -3.07 -9.23 -15.58
CA HIS A 377 -3.36 -8.21 -16.58
C HIS A 377 -2.13 -8.02 -17.50
N PRO A 378 -2.29 -7.93 -18.83
CA PRO A 378 -1.19 -7.87 -19.79
C PRO A 378 -0.12 -6.83 -19.45
N ASP A 379 -0.54 -5.66 -18.98
CA ASP A 379 0.36 -4.56 -18.60
C ASP A 379 1.22 -4.87 -17.36
N ASP A 380 0.74 -5.75 -16.48
CA ASP A 380 1.39 -6.06 -15.20
C ASP A 380 2.20 -7.36 -15.26
N ARG A 381 1.92 -8.22 -16.26
CA ARG A 381 2.44 -9.59 -16.39
C ARG A 381 3.96 -9.67 -16.39
N ALA A 382 4.62 -8.82 -17.17
CA ALA A 382 6.09 -8.85 -17.27
C ALA A 382 6.76 -8.59 -15.91
N ARG A 383 6.20 -7.66 -15.12
CA ARG A 383 6.70 -7.32 -13.79
C ARG A 383 6.43 -8.43 -12.78
N ALA A 384 5.23 -9.02 -12.82
CA ALA A 384 4.86 -10.13 -11.95
C ALA A 384 5.77 -11.36 -12.14
N LEU A 385 6.03 -11.74 -13.40
CA LEU A 385 6.90 -12.86 -13.72
C LEU A 385 8.35 -12.64 -13.26
N ALA A 386 8.87 -11.41 -13.41
CA ALA A 386 10.22 -11.07 -12.97
C ALA A 386 10.38 -11.17 -11.44
N GLU A 387 9.38 -10.74 -10.68
CA GLU A 387 9.41 -10.81 -9.21
C GLU A 387 9.30 -12.26 -8.71
N ASN A 388 8.51 -13.09 -9.38
CA ASN A 388 8.41 -14.52 -9.07
C ASN A 388 9.75 -15.25 -9.34
N ALA A 389 10.41 -14.95 -10.46
CA ALA A 389 11.73 -15.50 -10.75
C ALA A 389 12.76 -15.11 -9.66
N ARG A 390 12.78 -13.84 -9.25
CA ARG A 390 13.64 -13.34 -8.16
C ARG A 390 13.38 -14.10 -6.85
N HIS A 391 12.11 -14.28 -6.48
CA HIS A 391 11.71 -15.04 -5.29
C HIS A 391 12.24 -16.48 -5.32
N ASN A 392 12.07 -17.18 -6.44
CA ASN A 392 12.50 -18.57 -6.58
C ASN A 392 14.03 -18.73 -6.58
N GLU A 393 14.75 -17.80 -7.21
CA GLU A 393 16.22 -17.85 -7.29
C GLU A 393 16.90 -17.51 -5.94
N THR A 394 16.39 -16.49 -5.25
CA THR A 394 17.04 -15.95 -4.04
C THR A 394 16.48 -16.53 -2.74
N GLY A 395 15.21 -16.94 -2.75
CA GLY A 395 14.44 -17.31 -1.57
C GLY A 395 14.04 -16.13 -0.68
N GLU A 396 14.29 -14.90 -1.11
CA GLU A 396 13.74 -13.69 -0.48
C GLU A 396 12.23 -13.62 -0.71
N PRO A 397 11.43 -13.01 0.19
CA PRO A 397 9.97 -12.95 0.05
C PRO A 397 9.52 -12.33 -1.28
N PHE A 398 8.48 -12.89 -1.88
CA PHE A 398 7.73 -12.29 -3.00
C PHE A 398 6.78 -11.23 -2.44
N ARG A 399 6.72 -10.04 -3.05
CA ARG A 399 5.72 -9.01 -2.72
C ARG A 399 5.36 -8.17 -3.93
N LEU A 400 4.09 -8.15 -4.32
CA LEU A 400 3.66 -7.32 -5.46
C LEU A 400 2.16 -6.96 -5.42
N GLU A 401 1.82 -5.75 -5.85
CA GLU A 401 0.45 -5.36 -6.21
C GLU A 401 0.26 -5.39 -7.74
N TYR A 402 -0.78 -6.05 -8.22
CA TYR A 402 -1.07 -6.17 -9.65
C TYR A 402 -2.56 -6.45 -9.92
N ARG A 403 -2.96 -6.30 -11.18
CA ARG A 403 -4.31 -6.59 -11.63
C ARG A 403 -4.43 -8.02 -12.15
N MET A 404 -5.57 -8.64 -11.86
CA MET A 404 -5.97 -9.93 -12.41
C MET A 404 -7.33 -9.84 -13.09
N PHE A 405 -7.57 -10.71 -14.07
CA PHE A 405 -8.90 -10.93 -14.62
C PHE A 405 -9.63 -12.03 -13.85
N ALA A 406 -10.81 -11.70 -13.34
CA ALA A 406 -11.77 -12.69 -12.89
C ALA A 406 -12.41 -13.41 -14.08
N LYS A 407 -13.04 -14.56 -13.81
CA LYS A 407 -13.63 -15.45 -14.83
C LYS A 407 -14.75 -14.82 -15.63
N ASP A 408 -15.49 -13.88 -15.05
CA ASP A 408 -16.53 -13.09 -15.71
C ASP A 408 -15.95 -11.88 -16.49
N GLY A 409 -14.63 -11.68 -16.43
CA GLY A 409 -13.89 -10.65 -17.17
C GLY A 409 -13.67 -9.33 -16.43
N HIS A 410 -14.16 -9.17 -15.19
CA HIS A 410 -13.85 -7.95 -14.43
C HIS A 410 -12.41 -7.95 -13.92
N VAL A 411 -11.89 -6.75 -13.66
CA VAL A 411 -10.53 -6.56 -13.14
C VAL A 411 -10.57 -6.51 -11.62
N VAL A 412 -9.71 -7.29 -11.00
CA VAL A 412 -9.48 -7.32 -9.56
C VAL A 412 -8.07 -6.81 -9.28
N TRP A 413 -7.93 -5.88 -8.34
CA TRP A 413 -6.61 -5.50 -7.85
C TRP A 413 -6.24 -6.38 -6.67
N VAL A 414 -5.06 -6.99 -6.73
CA VAL A 414 -4.57 -7.88 -5.68
C VAL A 414 -3.22 -7.41 -5.12
N HIS A 415 -3.02 -7.68 -3.83
CA HIS A 415 -1.73 -7.66 -3.15
C HIS A 415 -1.33 -9.09 -2.83
N ASP A 416 -0.14 -9.48 -3.21
CA ASP A 416 0.34 -10.86 -3.11
C ASP A 416 1.69 -10.90 -2.37
N GLU A 417 1.75 -11.73 -1.32
CA GLU A 417 2.99 -11.99 -0.58
C GLU A 417 3.25 -13.48 -0.44
N ALA A 418 4.49 -13.92 -0.67
CA ALA A 418 4.90 -15.31 -0.48
C ALA A 418 6.26 -15.46 0.21
N MET A 419 6.42 -16.56 0.94
CA MET A 419 7.66 -16.93 1.63
C MET A 419 8.13 -18.31 1.20
N MET A 420 9.46 -18.45 1.10
CA MET A 420 10.11 -19.70 0.72
C MET A 420 10.22 -20.64 1.93
N VAL A 421 9.64 -21.83 1.83
CA VAL A 421 9.78 -22.87 2.85
C VAL A 421 10.89 -23.83 2.46
N ARG A 422 11.79 -24.11 3.41
CA ARG A 422 12.98 -24.94 3.23
C ARG A 422 12.87 -26.23 4.02
N ASP A 423 13.52 -27.29 3.51
CA ASP A 423 13.64 -28.56 4.22
C ASP A 423 14.70 -28.52 5.34
N GLU A 424 14.85 -29.63 6.06
CA GLU A 424 15.83 -29.80 7.15
C GLU A 424 17.29 -29.65 6.70
N ARG A 425 17.56 -29.67 5.38
CA ARG A 425 18.88 -29.48 4.78
C ARG A 425 19.08 -28.07 4.25
N GLY A 426 18.10 -27.17 4.44
CA GLY A 426 18.10 -25.79 3.96
C GLY A 426 17.72 -25.64 2.48
N MET A 427 17.31 -26.72 1.81
CA MET A 427 16.94 -26.70 0.40
C MET A 427 15.50 -26.17 0.23
N PRO A 428 15.25 -25.29 -0.77
CA PRO A 428 13.90 -24.86 -1.12
C PRO A 428 12.96 -26.05 -1.37
N ARG A 429 11.78 -26.06 -0.72
CA ARG A 429 10.80 -27.15 -0.81
C ARG A 429 9.48 -26.74 -1.47
N TYR A 430 8.91 -25.60 -1.11
CA TYR A 430 7.76 -24.97 -1.77
C TYR A 430 7.70 -23.48 -1.40
N SER A 431 6.92 -22.70 -2.15
CA SER A 431 6.52 -21.35 -1.75
C SER A 431 5.13 -21.38 -1.14
N HIS A 432 4.91 -20.58 -0.10
CA HIS A 432 3.61 -20.40 0.53
C HIS A 432 3.27 -18.92 0.54
N GLY A 433 2.12 -18.56 -0.03
CA GLY A 433 1.73 -17.17 -0.17
C GLY A 433 0.24 -16.92 0.04
N VAL A 434 -0.09 -15.64 0.09
CA VAL A 434 -1.44 -15.11 0.25
C VAL A 434 -1.72 -14.02 -0.76
N ILE A 435 -2.91 -14.06 -1.38
CA ILE A 435 -3.42 -13.04 -2.29
C ILE A 435 -4.61 -12.36 -1.60
N MET A 436 -4.58 -11.03 -1.53
CA MET A 436 -5.60 -10.21 -0.91
C MET A 436 -6.21 -9.24 -1.91
N ASP A 437 -7.54 -9.08 -1.87
CA ASP A 437 -8.23 -8.05 -2.66
C ASP A 437 -7.97 -6.65 -2.09
N ILE A 438 -7.49 -5.75 -2.95
CA ILE A 438 -7.27 -4.34 -2.63
C ILE A 438 -8.12 -3.42 -3.54
N SER A 439 -9.13 -3.98 -4.22
CA SER A 439 -9.97 -3.28 -5.20
C SER A 439 -10.74 -2.12 -4.59
N ASP A 440 -11.25 -2.23 -3.35
CA ASP A 440 -11.95 -1.11 -2.68
C ASP A 440 -11.04 0.08 -2.43
N ARG A 441 -9.79 -0.17 -2.03
CA ARG A 441 -8.78 0.88 -1.86
C ARG A 441 -8.51 1.57 -3.19
N LYS A 442 -8.33 0.80 -4.27
CA LYS A 442 -8.10 1.33 -5.62
C LYS A 442 -9.30 2.07 -6.19
N ARG A 443 -10.53 1.58 -5.96
CA ARG A 443 -11.77 2.28 -6.31
C ARG A 443 -11.91 3.61 -5.57
N THR A 444 -11.50 3.67 -4.31
CA THR A 444 -11.53 4.93 -3.53
C THR A 444 -10.53 5.94 -4.08
N GLU A 445 -9.32 5.49 -4.43
CA GLU A 445 -8.31 6.31 -5.12
C GLU A 445 -8.84 6.81 -6.48
N GLU A 446 -9.48 5.94 -7.27
CA GLU A 446 -10.07 6.28 -8.58
C GLU A 446 -11.32 7.18 -8.48
N GLN A 447 -12.17 6.99 -7.48
CA GLN A 447 -13.38 7.80 -7.27
C GLN A 447 -13.00 9.24 -6.91
N ALA A 448 -11.96 9.42 -6.09
CA ALA A 448 -11.40 10.73 -5.81
C ALA A 448 -10.88 11.39 -7.09
N ALA A 449 -10.26 10.62 -8.00
CA ALA A 449 -9.87 11.11 -9.31
C ALA A 449 -11.08 11.43 -10.22
N PHE A 450 -12.12 10.59 -10.25
CA PHE A 450 -13.34 10.83 -11.02
C PHE A 450 -14.06 12.11 -10.61
N GLN A 451 -14.16 12.37 -9.30
CA GLN A 451 -14.71 13.61 -8.76
C GLN A 451 -13.93 14.86 -9.19
N ALA A 452 -12.64 14.72 -9.52
CA ALA A 452 -11.85 15.83 -10.06
C ALA A 452 -12.20 16.15 -11.54
N TYR A 453 -12.68 15.18 -12.32
CA TYR A 453 -12.93 15.32 -13.77
C TYR A 453 -14.42 15.35 -14.17
N HIS A 454 -15.35 15.16 -13.23
CA HIS A 454 -16.79 15.21 -13.47
C HIS A 454 -17.48 16.20 -12.54
N ASP A 455 -18.50 16.89 -13.05
CA ASP A 455 -19.29 17.82 -12.23
C ASP A 455 -20.19 17.05 -11.25
N GLU A 456 -20.12 17.37 -9.96
CA GLU A 456 -20.83 16.63 -8.89
C GLU A 456 -22.36 16.69 -9.01
N LEU A 457 -22.91 17.77 -9.60
CA LEU A 457 -24.35 17.99 -9.67
C LEU A 457 -24.98 17.25 -10.85
N THR A 458 -24.26 17.13 -11.97
CA THR A 458 -24.78 16.58 -13.23
C THR A 458 -24.19 15.22 -13.60
N GLY A 459 -23.06 14.82 -13.00
CA GLY A 459 -22.30 13.61 -13.37
C GLY A 459 -21.68 13.67 -14.77
N LEU A 460 -21.86 14.79 -15.47
CA LEU A 460 -21.33 15.00 -16.82
C LEU A 460 -19.82 15.32 -16.76
N PRO A 461 -19.08 15.03 -17.85
CA PRO A 461 -17.71 15.48 -18.01
C PRO A 461 -17.58 16.94 -17.60
N SER A 462 -16.68 17.23 -16.67
CA SER A 462 -16.43 18.60 -16.26
C SER A 462 -15.86 19.37 -17.45
N ARG A 463 -15.84 20.69 -17.32
CA ARG A 463 -15.21 21.54 -18.35
C ARG A 463 -13.77 21.10 -18.65
N ALA A 464 -13.02 20.64 -17.63
CA ALA A 464 -11.67 20.12 -17.80
C ALA A 464 -11.64 18.89 -18.72
N MET A 465 -12.55 17.93 -18.53
CA MET A 465 -12.64 16.73 -19.37
C MET A 465 -13.14 17.05 -20.80
N PHE A 466 -14.02 18.04 -20.97
CA PHE A 466 -14.46 18.50 -22.29
C PHE A 466 -13.32 19.08 -23.11
N GLU A 467 -12.49 19.94 -22.50
CA GLU A 467 -11.34 20.56 -23.15
C GLU A 467 -10.33 19.48 -23.60
N GLU A 468 -10.12 18.46 -22.78
CA GLU A 468 -9.23 17.33 -23.07
C GLU A 468 -9.72 16.46 -24.25
N LEU A 469 -11.01 16.11 -24.28
CA LEU A 469 -11.60 15.31 -25.36
C LEU A 469 -11.68 16.08 -26.68
N LEU A 470 -11.87 17.40 -26.63
CA LEU A 470 -11.89 18.26 -27.81
C LEU A 470 -10.52 18.25 -28.50
N GLU A 471 -9.44 18.37 -27.74
CA GLU A 471 -8.08 18.41 -28.29
C GLU A 471 -7.65 17.05 -28.86
N LEU A 472 -7.96 15.96 -28.15
CA LEU A 472 -7.76 14.60 -28.67
C LEU A 472 -8.51 14.38 -29.99
N SER A 473 -9.74 14.87 -30.08
CA SER A 473 -10.56 14.77 -31.29
C SER A 473 -9.97 15.57 -32.44
N VAL A 474 -9.51 16.81 -32.20
CA VAL A 474 -8.87 17.65 -33.22
C VAL A 474 -7.56 17.04 -33.70
N ALA A 475 -6.74 16.51 -32.78
CA ALA A 475 -5.48 15.87 -33.12
C ALA A 475 -5.67 14.58 -33.94
N ARG A 476 -6.75 13.83 -33.68
CA ARG A 476 -7.10 12.61 -34.43
C ARG A 476 -7.66 12.93 -35.81
N ALA A 477 -8.49 13.96 -35.93
CA ALA A 477 -9.01 14.43 -37.20
C ALA A 477 -7.90 14.94 -38.12
N ARG A 478 -6.92 15.69 -37.61
CA ARG A 478 -5.74 16.10 -38.39
C ARG A 478 -4.92 14.92 -38.90
N ARG A 479 -4.79 13.84 -38.12
CA ARG A 479 -4.02 12.64 -38.49
C ARG A 479 -4.70 11.76 -39.54
N HIS A 480 -6.03 11.79 -39.61
CA HIS A 480 -6.81 10.95 -40.52
C HIS A 480 -7.58 11.75 -41.59
N ASP A 481 -7.18 13.00 -41.81
CA ASP A 481 -7.81 13.95 -42.74
C ASP A 481 -9.35 14.05 -42.57
N GLY A 482 -9.78 14.00 -41.31
CA GLY A 482 -11.16 14.14 -40.88
C GLY A 482 -11.47 15.54 -40.34
N SER A 483 -12.71 15.77 -39.93
CA SER A 483 -13.16 17.05 -39.36
C SER A 483 -13.80 16.85 -37.99
N VAL A 484 -13.62 17.80 -37.08
CA VAL A 484 -14.33 17.87 -35.79
C VAL A 484 -15.23 19.09 -35.80
N ALA A 485 -16.45 18.92 -35.28
CA ALA A 485 -17.37 20.01 -35.02
C ALA A 485 -17.74 20.01 -33.53
N VAL A 486 -17.76 21.20 -32.92
CA VAL A 486 -18.26 21.40 -31.55
C VAL A 486 -19.63 22.04 -31.65
N LEU A 487 -20.62 21.43 -31.00
CA LEU A 487 -21.95 22.00 -30.85
C LEU A 487 -22.07 22.54 -29.42
N SER A 488 -22.26 23.85 -29.29
CA SER A 488 -22.60 24.49 -28.02
C SER A 488 -24.09 24.78 -27.99
N VAL A 489 -24.76 24.39 -26.92
CA VAL A 489 -26.19 24.61 -26.68
C VAL A 489 -26.32 25.31 -25.33
N ASP A 490 -26.97 26.47 -25.32
CA ASP A 490 -27.26 27.22 -24.10
C ASP A 490 -28.77 27.34 -23.91
N LEU A 491 -29.20 27.33 -22.65
CA LEU A 491 -30.61 27.50 -22.28
C LEU A 491 -30.84 28.93 -21.79
N ASN A 492 -31.52 29.71 -22.61
CA ASN A 492 -31.90 31.09 -22.26
C ASN A 492 -32.75 31.11 -20.97
N GLU A 493 -32.44 32.07 -20.09
CA GLU A 493 -33.16 32.31 -18.83
C GLU A 493 -33.14 31.14 -17.82
N PHE A 494 -32.32 30.10 -18.03
CA PHE A 494 -32.26 28.94 -17.12
C PHE A 494 -31.86 29.31 -15.68
N ARG A 495 -31.00 30.32 -15.52
CA ARG A 495 -30.62 30.86 -14.21
C ARG A 495 -31.83 31.30 -13.37
N LEU A 496 -32.82 31.93 -14.01
CA LEU A 496 -34.03 32.42 -13.37
C LEU A 496 -34.91 31.26 -12.88
N VAL A 497 -34.94 30.15 -13.62
CA VAL A 497 -35.65 28.93 -13.23
C VAL A 497 -34.95 28.25 -12.05
N ASN A 498 -33.62 28.09 -12.12
CA ASN A 498 -32.82 27.46 -11.08
C ASN A 498 -32.89 28.24 -9.74
N ASP A 499 -32.83 29.57 -9.80
CA ASP A 499 -32.92 30.46 -8.64
C ASP A 499 -34.34 30.46 -8.01
N SER A 500 -35.38 30.11 -8.79
CA SER A 500 -36.78 30.13 -8.35
C SER A 500 -37.30 28.80 -7.83
N LEU A 501 -36.88 27.68 -8.45
CA LEU A 501 -37.43 26.34 -8.18
C LEU A 501 -36.43 25.39 -7.48
N GLY A 502 -35.15 25.77 -7.39
CA GLY A 502 -34.09 24.97 -6.79
C GLY A 502 -33.54 23.88 -7.73
N HIS A 503 -32.40 23.30 -7.36
CA HIS A 503 -31.62 22.40 -8.22
C HIS A 503 -32.28 21.04 -8.57
N GLN A 504 -33.40 20.67 -7.94
CA GLN A 504 -34.10 19.39 -8.16
C GLN A 504 -35.33 19.49 -9.09
N ALA A 505 -35.68 20.69 -9.57
CA ALA A 505 -36.95 20.96 -10.24
C ALA A 505 -36.94 20.82 -11.77
#